data_AF-A0A0F7SPL8-F1
#
_entry.id   AF-A0A0F7SPL8-F1
#
_cell.length_a   1.000
_cell.length_b   1.000
_cell.length_c   1.000
_cell.angle_alpha   90.00
_cell.angle_beta   90.00
_cell.angle_gamma   90.00
#
_symmetry.space_group_name_H-M   'P 1'
#
loop_
_entity.id
_entity.type
_entity.pdbx_description
1 polymer ?
#
loop_
_entity_poly.entity_id
_entity_poly.type
_entity_poly.pdbx_seq_one_letter_code
_entity_poly.pdbx_strand_id
1 'polypeptide(L)'
;MRGYSHAHRIYIKSLYKRSCLDAKATQYNTRNDWCRDVAIIRSEFEAAKNLSDPRAISAWIKEKENILNAMWHHDPIIYPKMPGGVLYERNMPPPQFTAEEWAESDAYAESQNTTWEKSEVEFKEWQATMQKEAEYNKDIAAKTKTYYDKKWANEFRHESEREDYIKRGGEH
;
A
#
# COMPACT_ATOMS: atom_id res chain seq x y z
N MET A 1 29.42 -22.29 39.41
CA MET A 1 29.77 -21.11 38.57
C MET A 1 29.15 -19.88 39.20
N ARG A 2 29.93 -18.84 39.52
CA ARG A 2 29.37 -17.55 39.94
C ARG A 2 28.71 -16.92 38.73
N GLY A 3 27.38 -16.86 38.72
CA GLY A 3 26.64 -16.30 37.59
C GLY A 3 26.79 -14.78 37.56
N TYR A 4 27.07 -14.22 36.39
CA TYR A 4 27.01 -12.78 36.20
C TYR A 4 25.61 -12.23 36.52
N SER A 5 25.55 -10.98 36.98
CA SER A 5 24.28 -10.28 37.14
C SER A 5 23.54 -10.16 35.80
N HIS A 6 22.21 -10.11 35.86
CA HIS A 6 21.38 -9.91 34.67
C HIS A 6 21.72 -8.60 33.95
N ALA A 7 21.95 -7.52 34.70
CA ALA A 7 22.35 -6.23 34.15
C ALA A 7 23.66 -6.30 33.35
N HIS A 8 24.65 -7.03 33.87
CA HIS A 8 25.93 -7.23 33.19
C HIS A 8 25.74 -7.96 31.84
N ARG A 9 24.91 -9.00 31.80
CA ARG A 9 24.60 -9.71 30.55
C ARG A 9 23.91 -8.82 29.52
N ILE A 10 22.94 -8.00 29.94
CA ILE A 10 22.27 -7.05 29.05
C ILE A 10 23.27 -6.05 28.50
N TYR A 11 24.12 -5.51 29.36
CA TYR A 11 25.12 -4.50 28.99
C TYR A 11 26.12 -5.05 27.95
N ILE A 12 26.69 -6.24 28.18
CA ILE A 12 27.60 -6.89 27.21
C ILE A 12 26.89 -7.18 25.88
N LYS A 13 25.63 -7.65 25.90
CA LYS A 13 24.84 -7.85 24.69
C LYS A 13 24.60 -6.56 23.91
N SER A 14 24.35 -5.45 24.64
CA SER A 14 24.20 -4.12 24.04
C SER A 14 25.52 -3.64 23.42
N LEU A 15 26.63 -3.78 24.13
CA LEU A 15 27.96 -3.43 23.63
C LEU A 15 28.30 -4.22 22.35
N TYR A 16 28.13 -5.54 22.36
CA TYR A 16 28.32 -6.39 21.18
C TYR A 16 27.45 -5.95 19.99
N LYS A 17 26.15 -5.71 20.23
CA LYS A 17 25.23 -5.26 19.18
C LYS A 17 25.68 -3.92 18.58
N ARG A 18 26.08 -2.96 19.42
CA ARG A 18 26.59 -1.66 18.97
C ARG A 18 27.87 -1.82 18.14
N SER A 19 28.84 -2.59 18.62
CA SER A 19 30.09 -2.86 17.87
C SER A 19 29.84 -3.45 16.48
N CYS A 20 28.92 -4.41 16.35
CA CYS A 20 28.60 -5.01 15.05
C CYS A 20 27.80 -4.08 14.11
N LEU A 21 26.95 -3.21 14.67
CA LEU A 21 26.16 -2.24 13.91
C LEU A 21 27.03 -1.07 13.44
N ASP A 22 27.90 -0.55 14.29
CA ASP A 22 28.83 0.52 13.93
C ASP A 22 29.80 0.03 12.87
N ALA A 23 30.37 -1.18 13.01
CA ALA A 23 31.15 -1.80 11.95
C ALA A 23 30.40 -1.84 10.61
N LYS A 24 29.07 -1.98 10.61
CA LYS A 24 28.24 -1.94 9.39
C LYS A 24 28.07 -0.53 8.83
N ALA A 25 27.90 0.45 9.69
CA ALA A 25 27.47 1.79 9.35
C ALA A 25 28.63 2.69 8.90
N THR A 26 29.86 2.40 9.35
CA THR A 26 30.95 3.39 9.32
C THR A 26 32.05 3.12 8.29
N GLN A 27 32.28 1.88 7.86
CA GLN A 27 33.53 1.53 7.17
C GLN A 27 33.43 0.74 5.86
N TYR A 28 32.34 0.02 5.58
CA TYR A 28 32.35 -0.97 4.50
C TYR A 28 31.35 -0.68 3.40
N ASN A 29 31.88 -0.51 2.19
CA ASN A 29 31.09 -0.43 0.96
C ASN A 29 30.52 -1.81 0.58
N THR A 30 31.09 -2.91 1.08
CA THR A 30 30.71 -4.28 0.72
C THR A 30 30.28 -5.12 1.93
N ARG A 31 29.43 -6.12 1.66
CA ARG A 31 28.94 -7.07 2.66
C ARG A 31 30.03 -7.97 3.22
N ASN A 32 31.03 -8.33 2.41
CA ASN A 32 32.05 -9.31 2.77
C ASN A 32 33.00 -8.75 3.82
N ASP A 33 33.42 -7.50 3.67
CA ASP A 33 34.28 -6.82 4.64
C ASP A 33 33.58 -6.75 5.99
N TRP A 34 32.33 -6.29 6.01
CA TRP A 34 31.52 -6.29 7.24
C TRP A 34 31.40 -7.67 7.90
N CYS A 35 31.16 -8.73 7.12
CA CYS A 35 31.08 -10.09 7.65
C CYS A 35 32.40 -10.54 8.30
N ARG A 36 33.55 -10.18 7.70
CA ARG A 36 34.88 -10.50 8.22
C ARG A 36 35.10 -9.83 9.57
N ASP A 37 34.80 -8.54 9.69
CA ASP A 37 35.05 -7.82 10.94
C ASP A 37 34.08 -8.21 12.05
N VAL A 38 32.82 -8.50 11.72
CA VAL A 38 31.88 -9.09 12.68
C VAL A 38 32.37 -10.44 13.20
N ALA A 39 33.01 -11.26 12.35
CA ALA A 39 33.61 -12.52 12.80
C ALA A 39 34.78 -12.29 13.76
N ILE A 40 35.62 -11.28 13.50
CA ILE A 40 36.71 -10.87 14.41
C ILE A 40 36.13 -10.40 15.74
N ILE A 41 35.20 -9.44 15.74
CA ILE A 41 34.53 -8.93 16.95
C ILE A 41 33.93 -10.10 17.74
N ARG A 42 33.24 -11.02 17.08
CA ARG A 42 32.68 -12.20 17.75
C ARG A 42 33.76 -13.06 18.42
N SER A 43 34.89 -13.30 17.75
CA SER A 43 35.99 -14.08 18.31
C SER A 43 36.57 -13.43 19.57
N GLU A 44 36.68 -12.10 19.60
CA GLU A 44 37.16 -11.34 20.76
C GLU A 44 36.20 -11.46 21.96
N PHE A 45 34.89 -11.37 21.72
CA PHE A 45 33.88 -11.50 22.77
C PHE A 45 33.79 -12.93 23.32
N GLU A 46 33.94 -13.95 22.47
CA GLU A 46 33.99 -15.35 22.93
C GLU A 46 35.26 -15.62 23.73
N ALA A 47 36.41 -15.06 23.34
CA ALA A 47 37.65 -15.15 24.11
C ALA A 47 37.51 -14.49 25.51
N ALA A 48 36.82 -13.34 25.58
CA ALA A 48 36.58 -12.62 26.82
C ALA A 48 35.56 -13.30 27.77
N LYS A 49 34.81 -14.29 27.31
CA LYS A 49 33.75 -14.96 28.09
C LYS A 49 34.26 -15.67 29.36
N ASN A 50 35.52 -16.12 29.33
CA ASN A 50 36.14 -16.86 30.43
C ASN A 50 36.91 -15.95 31.42
N LEU A 51 36.96 -14.63 31.20
CA LEU A 51 37.52 -13.71 32.20
C LEU A 51 36.72 -13.83 33.49
N SER A 52 37.40 -13.98 34.62
CA SER A 52 36.77 -14.12 35.94
C SER A 52 37.04 -12.91 36.85
N ASP A 53 38.17 -12.22 36.64
CA ASP A 53 38.55 -11.05 37.41
C ASP A 53 37.66 -9.82 37.04
N PRO A 54 36.89 -9.26 37.99
CA PRO A 54 36.05 -8.09 37.73
C PRO A 54 36.84 -6.87 37.26
N ARG A 55 38.09 -6.69 37.71
CA ARG A 55 38.92 -5.55 37.28
C ARG A 55 39.33 -5.69 35.82
N ALA A 56 39.78 -6.88 35.43
CA ALA A 56 40.07 -7.20 34.03
C ALA A 56 38.83 -7.02 33.13
N ILE A 57 37.65 -7.49 33.57
CA ILE A 57 36.39 -7.31 32.82
C ILE A 57 36.09 -5.82 32.62
N SER A 58 36.22 -5.03 33.68
CA SER A 58 35.92 -3.59 33.64
C SER A 58 36.89 -2.84 32.73
N ALA A 59 38.18 -3.18 32.78
CA ALA A 59 39.20 -2.63 31.89
C ALA A 59 38.92 -2.98 30.42
N TRP A 60 38.59 -4.24 30.14
CA TRP A 60 38.26 -4.71 28.80
C TRP A 60 37.02 -4.04 28.23
N ILE A 61 35.95 -3.89 29.04
CA ILE A 61 34.74 -3.16 28.65
C ILE A 61 35.10 -1.72 28.25
N LYS A 62 35.89 -1.03 29.10
CA LYS A 62 36.28 0.35 28.86
C LYS A 62 37.10 0.49 27.59
N GLU A 63 38.02 -0.44 27.33
CA GLU A 63 38.78 -0.50 26.08
C GLU A 63 37.86 -0.62 24.86
N LYS A 64 36.88 -1.54 24.91
CA LYS A 64 35.92 -1.73 23.81
C LYS A 64 35.00 -0.53 23.61
N GLU A 65 34.59 0.16 24.68
CA GLU A 65 33.86 1.43 24.55
C GLU A 65 34.69 2.54 23.92
N ASN A 66 35.98 2.64 24.26
CA ASN A 66 36.87 3.62 23.66
C ASN A 66 37.04 3.37 22.15
N ILE A 67 37.24 2.11 21.75
CA ILE A 67 37.32 1.71 20.34
C ILE A 67 36.01 2.07 19.61
N LEU A 68 34.87 1.75 20.21
CA LEU A 68 33.56 2.05 19.63
C LEU A 68 33.38 3.56 19.41
N ASN A 69 33.71 4.38 20.41
CA ASN A 69 33.60 5.83 20.31
C ASN A 69 34.57 6.42 19.27
N ALA A 70 35.77 5.85 19.14
CA ALA A 70 36.75 6.30 18.15
C ALA A 70 36.34 5.95 16.70
N MET A 71 35.60 4.86 16.53
CA MET A 71 35.12 4.39 15.22
C MET A 71 33.72 4.89 14.85
N TRP A 72 33.13 5.75 15.70
CA TRP A 72 31.78 6.26 15.50
C TRP A 72 31.71 7.17 14.26
N HIS A 73 30.77 6.92 13.35
CA HIS A 73 30.55 7.74 12.16
C HIS A 73 29.60 8.89 12.45
N HIS A 74 29.94 10.07 11.95
CA HIS A 74 29.17 11.30 12.18
C HIS A 74 27.69 11.17 11.75
N ASP A 75 27.40 10.34 10.74
CA ASP A 75 26.05 10.09 10.23
C ASP A 75 25.73 8.57 10.20
N PRO A 76 25.27 7.98 11.31
CA PRO A 76 25.01 6.54 11.38
C PRO A 76 23.79 6.14 10.55
N ILE A 77 23.79 4.91 9.99
CA ILE A 77 22.64 4.38 9.25
C ILE A 77 21.50 4.06 10.22
N ILE A 78 20.45 4.89 10.20
CA ILE A 78 19.22 4.69 10.98
C ILE A 78 18.15 4.07 10.09
N TYR A 79 17.45 3.04 10.60
CA TYR A 79 16.34 2.44 9.85
C TYR A 79 15.22 3.47 9.65
N PRO A 80 14.57 3.52 8.47
CA PRO A 80 13.66 4.61 8.13
C PRO A 80 12.55 4.88 9.15
N LYS A 81 11.97 3.83 9.76
CA LYS A 81 10.86 3.96 10.72
C LYS A 81 11.31 4.09 12.18
N MET A 82 12.60 3.97 12.47
CA MET A 82 13.12 4.14 13.83
C MET A 82 13.23 5.64 14.14
N PRO A 83 13.25 6.04 15.42
CA PRO A 83 13.52 7.42 15.80
C PRO A 83 14.78 7.96 15.11
N GLY A 84 14.66 9.14 14.47
CA GLY A 84 15.73 9.75 13.67
C GLY A 84 15.86 9.24 12.23
N GLY A 85 15.02 8.28 11.80
CA GLY A 85 14.97 7.81 10.42
C GLY A 85 14.08 8.67 9.52
N VAL A 86 14.27 8.56 8.21
CA VAL A 86 13.58 9.39 7.18
C VAL A 86 12.06 9.18 7.07
N LEU A 87 11.53 8.07 7.59
CA LEU A 87 10.09 7.75 7.62
C LEU A 87 9.53 7.76 9.05
N TYR A 88 10.30 8.22 10.03
CA TYR A 88 9.86 8.30 11.41
C TYR A 88 8.67 9.25 11.52
N GLU A 89 7.61 8.82 12.21
CA GLU A 89 6.37 9.57 12.44
C GLU A 89 5.59 10.04 11.19
N ARG A 90 6.00 9.67 9.97
CA ARG A 90 5.34 10.11 8.73
C ARG A 90 3.87 9.71 8.66
N ASN A 91 3.55 8.51 9.16
CA ASN A 91 2.20 7.93 9.16
C ASN A 91 1.82 7.48 10.57
N MET A 92 1.93 8.35 11.58
CA MET A 92 1.39 8.01 12.90
C MET A 92 -0.13 7.83 12.81
N PRO A 93 -0.70 6.75 13.35
CA PRO A 93 -2.14 6.64 13.45
C PRO A 93 -2.64 7.80 14.32
N PRO A 94 -3.81 8.38 14.02
CA PRO A 94 -4.43 9.33 14.92
C PRO A 94 -4.66 8.67 16.29
N PRO A 95 -4.78 9.46 17.36
CA PRO A 95 -5.24 8.92 18.64
C PRO A 95 -6.58 8.21 18.43
N GLN A 96 -6.81 7.13 19.19
CA GLN A 96 -8.09 6.43 19.12
C GLN A 96 -9.19 7.38 19.58
N PHE A 97 -10.19 7.59 18.72
CA PHE A 97 -11.38 8.34 19.10
C PHE A 97 -12.11 7.61 20.22
N THR A 98 -12.78 8.37 21.07
CA THR A 98 -13.72 7.87 22.08
C THR A 98 -14.96 7.27 21.41
N ALA A 99 -15.69 6.41 22.12
CA ALA A 99 -16.90 5.78 21.58
C ALA A 99 -17.97 6.80 21.14
N GLU A 100 -18.03 7.96 21.81
CA GLU A 100 -18.93 9.06 21.47
C GLU A 100 -18.53 9.73 20.15
N GLU A 101 -17.24 10.01 19.97
CA GLU A 101 -16.69 10.56 18.71
C GLU A 101 -16.84 9.59 17.53
N TRP A 102 -16.71 8.28 17.76
CA TRP A 102 -17.02 7.26 16.74
C TRP A 102 -18.50 7.25 16.38
N ALA A 103 -19.41 7.34 17.36
CA ALA A 103 -20.85 7.37 17.10
C ALA A 103 -21.28 8.62 16.30
N GLU A 104 -20.68 9.78 16.59
CA GLU A 104 -20.88 11.01 15.80
C GLU A 104 -20.34 10.86 14.36
N SER A 105 -19.17 10.22 14.20
CA SER A 105 -18.57 9.94 12.89
C SER A 105 -19.39 8.93 12.08
N ASP A 106 -19.91 7.89 12.71
CA ASP A 106 -20.74 6.87 12.05
C ASP A 106 -22.07 7.48 11.60
N ALA A 107 -22.68 8.34 12.42
CA ALA A 107 -23.86 9.11 12.03
C ALA A 107 -23.59 10.02 10.82
N TYR A 108 -22.40 10.63 10.75
CA TYR A 108 -21.97 11.39 9.56
C TYR A 108 -21.79 10.48 8.34
N ALA A 109 -21.15 9.32 8.48
CA ALA A 109 -20.97 8.37 7.39
C ALA A 109 -22.31 7.84 6.83
N GLU A 110 -23.28 7.56 7.71
CA GLU A 110 -24.64 7.18 7.34
C GLU A 110 -25.39 8.30 6.59
N SER A 111 -25.17 9.57 6.97
CA SER A 111 -25.72 10.73 6.25
C SER A 111 -25.18 10.85 4.81
N GLN A 112 -23.94 10.43 4.59
CA GLN A 112 -23.33 10.42 3.26
C GLN A 112 -23.85 9.23 2.43
N ASN A 113 -24.02 8.05 3.04
CA ASN A 113 -24.57 6.87 2.37
C ASN A 113 -26.03 7.06 1.90
N THR A 114 -26.84 7.81 2.64
CA THR A 114 -28.21 8.16 2.21
C THR A 114 -28.25 9.04 0.96
N THR A 115 -27.15 9.75 0.65
CA THR A 115 -27.02 10.51 -0.60
C THR A 115 -26.73 9.59 -1.79
N TRP A 116 -25.95 8.51 -1.58
CA TRP A 116 -25.66 7.48 -2.58
C TRP A 116 -26.87 6.58 -2.88
N GLU A 117 -27.65 6.22 -1.87
CA GLU A 117 -28.87 5.42 -2.08
C GLU A 117 -29.94 6.18 -2.87
N LYS A 118 -30.09 7.49 -2.62
CA LYS A 118 -31.00 8.35 -3.39
C LYS A 118 -30.58 8.44 -4.85
N SER A 119 -29.28 8.56 -5.12
CA SER A 119 -28.77 8.59 -6.49
C SER A 119 -28.92 7.25 -7.21
N GLU A 120 -28.88 6.12 -6.50
CA GLU A 120 -29.19 4.80 -7.10
C GLU A 120 -30.66 4.67 -7.52
N VAL A 121 -31.59 5.18 -6.72
CA VAL A 121 -33.02 5.17 -7.07
C VAL A 121 -33.27 6.07 -8.28
N GLU A 122 -32.75 7.30 -8.26
CA GLU A 122 -32.83 8.22 -9.40
C GLU A 122 -32.20 7.63 -10.67
N PHE A 123 -31.07 6.92 -10.54
CA PHE A 123 -30.41 6.26 -11.66
C PHE A 123 -31.23 5.09 -12.23
N LYS A 124 -31.88 4.27 -11.38
CA LYS A 124 -32.76 3.19 -11.82
C LYS A 124 -34.02 3.73 -12.51
N GLU A 125 -34.59 4.81 -11.99
CA GLU A 125 -35.71 5.50 -12.63
C GLU A 125 -35.33 6.05 -14.01
N TRP A 126 -34.15 6.66 -14.13
CA TRP A 126 -33.60 7.10 -15.41
C TRP A 126 -33.36 5.95 -16.39
N GLN A 127 -32.85 4.80 -15.93
CA GLN A 127 -32.73 3.62 -16.79
C GLN A 127 -34.09 3.11 -17.28
N ALA A 128 -35.09 3.13 -16.41
CA ALA A 128 -36.45 2.72 -16.76
C ALA A 128 -37.11 3.67 -17.76
N THR A 129 -36.87 4.99 -17.67
CA THR A 129 -37.35 5.95 -18.68
C THR A 129 -36.67 5.73 -20.03
N MET A 130 -35.36 5.50 -20.04
CA MET A 130 -34.60 5.19 -21.26
C MET A 130 -35.08 3.89 -21.93
N GLN A 131 -35.39 2.85 -21.16
CA GLN A 131 -35.95 1.61 -21.70
C GLN A 131 -37.34 1.81 -22.32
N LYS A 132 -38.22 2.54 -21.64
CA LYS A 132 -39.55 2.89 -22.18
C LYS A 132 -39.44 3.69 -23.48
N GLU A 133 -38.51 4.62 -23.56
CA GLU A 133 -38.28 5.42 -24.76
C GLU A 133 -37.74 4.55 -25.91
N ALA A 134 -36.83 3.62 -25.63
CA ALA A 134 -36.34 2.66 -26.61
C ALA A 134 -37.46 1.73 -27.13
N GLU A 135 -38.34 1.25 -26.26
CA GLU A 135 -39.50 0.44 -26.63
C GLU A 135 -40.49 1.22 -27.50
N TYR A 136 -40.80 2.46 -27.12
CA TYR A 136 -41.65 3.35 -27.91
C TYR A 136 -41.07 3.61 -29.31
N ASN A 137 -39.77 3.89 -29.40
CA ASN A 137 -39.10 4.09 -30.68
C ASN A 137 -39.09 2.82 -31.55
N LYS A 138 -39.01 1.63 -30.94
CA LYS A 138 -39.11 0.35 -31.64
C LYS A 138 -40.52 0.11 -32.20
N ASP A 139 -41.56 0.47 -31.45
CA ASP A 139 -42.96 0.40 -31.93
C ASP A 139 -43.21 1.38 -33.08
N ILE A 140 -42.71 2.62 -32.98
CA ILE A 140 -42.74 3.61 -34.07
C ILE A 140 -42.04 3.06 -35.32
N ALA A 141 -40.85 2.44 -35.18
CA ALA A 141 -40.13 1.82 -36.28
C ALA A 141 -40.91 0.63 -36.91
N ALA A 142 -41.59 -0.18 -36.10
CA ALA A 142 -42.41 -1.28 -36.60
C ALA A 142 -43.66 -0.78 -37.34
N LYS A 143 -44.32 0.25 -36.84
CA LYS A 143 -45.49 0.90 -37.48
C LYS A 143 -45.12 1.59 -38.79
N THR A 144 -44.00 2.31 -38.82
CA THR A 144 -43.49 2.92 -40.05
C THR A 144 -43.10 1.86 -41.07
N LYS A 145 -42.41 0.79 -40.66
CA LYS A 145 -42.08 -0.33 -41.56
C LYS A 145 -43.32 -0.98 -42.15
N THR A 146 -44.32 -1.32 -41.33
CA THR A 146 -45.58 -1.92 -41.82
C THR A 146 -46.37 -0.98 -42.73
N TYR A 147 -46.35 0.33 -42.48
CA TYR A 147 -46.94 1.32 -43.38
C TYR A 147 -46.25 1.34 -44.75
N TYR A 148 -44.92 1.41 -44.78
CA TYR A 148 -44.15 1.42 -46.04
C TYR A 148 -44.21 0.08 -46.77
N ASP A 149 -44.19 -1.06 -46.07
CA ASP A 149 -44.36 -2.39 -46.67
C ASP A 149 -45.74 -2.52 -47.36
N LYS A 150 -46.82 -2.03 -46.73
CA LYS A 150 -48.16 -2.01 -47.34
C LYS A 150 -48.25 -1.05 -48.53
N LYS A 151 -47.64 0.13 -48.42
CA LYS A 151 -47.59 1.11 -49.51
C LYS A 151 -46.86 0.53 -50.73
N TRP A 152 -45.70 -0.06 -50.51
CA TRP A 152 -44.87 -0.62 -51.59
C TRP A 152 -45.44 -1.91 -52.19
N ALA A 153 -46.16 -2.74 -51.43
CA ALA A 153 -46.88 -3.90 -51.98
C ALA A 153 -48.03 -3.51 -52.93
N ASN A 154 -48.56 -2.28 -52.81
CA ASN A 154 -49.56 -1.75 -53.74
C ASN A 154 -48.93 -1.06 -54.96
N GLU A 155 -47.71 -0.53 -54.83
CA GLU A 155 -47.00 0.18 -55.90
C GLU A 155 -46.16 -0.76 -56.78
N PHE A 156 -45.65 -1.87 -56.25
CA PHE A 156 -44.77 -2.81 -56.95
C PHE A 156 -45.34 -4.24 -56.92
N ARG A 157 -45.25 -4.97 -58.04
CA ARG A 157 -45.88 -6.30 -58.18
C ARG A 157 -44.94 -7.44 -57.78
N HIS A 158 -43.63 -7.22 -57.87
CA HIS A 158 -42.59 -8.17 -57.49
C HIS A 158 -41.48 -7.51 -56.65
N GLU A 159 -40.95 -8.23 -55.64
CA GLU A 159 -39.94 -7.73 -54.70
C GLU A 159 -38.67 -7.20 -55.39
N SER A 160 -38.33 -7.75 -56.55
CA SER A 160 -37.20 -7.30 -57.38
C SER A 160 -37.34 -5.88 -57.90
N GLU A 161 -38.57 -5.41 -58.14
CA GLU A 161 -38.85 -4.03 -58.59
C GLU A 161 -38.64 -3.03 -57.46
N ARG A 162 -38.95 -3.43 -56.23
CA ARG A 162 -38.74 -2.64 -55.01
C ARG A 162 -37.26 -2.47 -54.70
N GLU A 163 -36.47 -3.55 -54.74
CA GLU A 163 -35.03 -3.48 -54.47
C GLU A 163 -34.29 -2.61 -55.50
N ASP A 164 -34.72 -2.65 -56.76
CA ASP A 164 -34.18 -1.81 -57.83
C ASP A 164 -34.54 -0.32 -57.64
N TYR A 165 -35.77 -0.02 -57.22
CA TYR A 165 -36.19 1.36 -56.88
C TYR A 165 -35.40 1.95 -55.70
N ILE A 166 -35.16 1.16 -54.64
CA ILE A 166 -34.34 1.58 -53.49
C ILE A 166 -32.88 1.80 -53.89
N LYS A 167 -32.31 0.93 -54.73
CA LYS A 167 -30.95 1.09 -55.26
C LYS A 167 -30.79 2.33 -56.15
N ARG A 168 -31.86 2.74 -56.83
CA ARG A 168 -31.91 3.98 -57.64
C ARG A 168 -32.16 5.24 -56.80
N GLY A 169 -32.29 5.14 -55.48
CA GLY A 169 -32.45 6.29 -54.60
C GLY A 169 -33.85 6.91 -54.59
N GLY A 170 -34.86 6.22 -55.13
CA GLY A 170 -36.26 6.67 -55.09
C GLY A 170 -36.62 7.79 -56.08
N GLU A 171 -35.86 7.96 -57.15
CA GLU A 171 -36.22 8.83 -58.27
C GLU A 171 -36.85 8.01 -59.41
N HIS A 172 -38.00 8.48 -59.92
CA HIS A 172 -38.72 7.90 -61.05
C HIS A 172 -38.15 8.38 -62.39
#